data_AF-A0AAE9FH88-F1
#
_entry.id   AF-A0AAE9FH88-F1
#
_cell.length_a   1.000
_cell.length_b   1.000
_cell.length_c   1.000
_cell.angle_alpha   90.00
_cell.angle_beta   90.00
_cell.angle_gamma   90.00
#
_symmetry.space_group_name_H-M   'P 1'
#
loop_
_entity.id
_entity.type
_entity.pdbx_description
1 polymer ?
#
loop_
_entity_poly.entity_id
_entity_poly.type
_entity_poly.pdbx_seq_one_letter_code
_entity_poly.pdbx_strand_id
1 'polypeptide(L)'
;MNVLVAQVCGSFSYVLGPLLLTSMALNRFVALCFPVFKSSNSKLPVTSIWIIVCIITAACYAVAGLPEDCGYMFLPEEMLWISEEGKCSEIEYDILLYFVFVCSIISNTANLLTAGKLLFDKVAGISNTDAKLRRRTYIKRLSQCFIQDSLHSIDSINTTYTYKLDESSLWFQFICFSLSFVVMHMLDGFVMFFFHTAVQPMWLRKQSSVKIMVSAARIT
;
A
#
# COMPACT_ATOMS: atom_id res chain seq x y z
N MET A 1 -6.84 11.97 25.40
CA MET A 1 -7.41 10.76 24.76
C MET A 1 -7.63 11.00 23.26
N ASN A 2 -8.19 12.14 22.88
CA ASN A 2 -8.45 12.51 21.47
C ASN A 2 -7.19 12.56 20.61
N VAL A 3 -6.09 13.15 21.08
CA VAL A 3 -4.81 13.22 20.34
C VAL A 3 -4.17 11.84 20.13
N LEU A 4 -4.27 10.94 21.12
CA LEU A 4 -3.67 9.60 20.99
C LEU A 4 -4.43 8.73 19.97
N VAL A 5 -5.76 8.73 20.04
CA VAL A 5 -6.60 8.10 19.00
C VAL A 5 -6.31 8.73 17.65
N ALA A 6 -6.07 10.05 17.64
CA ALA A 6 -5.77 10.75 16.43
C ALA A 6 -4.48 10.24 15.78
N GLN A 7 -3.38 10.28 16.52
CA GLN A 7 -2.07 9.85 16.02
C GLN A 7 -2.02 8.36 15.60
N VAL A 8 -2.75 7.50 16.31
CA VAL A 8 -2.80 6.06 15.99
C VAL A 8 -3.68 5.77 14.77
N CYS A 9 -4.86 6.38 14.64
CA CYS A 9 -5.74 6.09 13.51
C CYS A 9 -5.34 6.85 12.24
N GLY A 10 -4.82 8.08 12.39
CA GLY A 10 -4.31 8.91 11.31
C GLY A 10 -2.86 8.56 10.97
N SER A 11 -1.93 9.24 11.63
CA SER A 11 -0.49 9.26 11.28
C SER A 11 0.12 7.87 11.13
N PHE A 12 -0.13 6.96 12.08
CA PHE A 12 0.39 5.59 12.00
C PHE A 12 -0.11 4.85 10.74
N SER A 13 -1.41 4.93 10.44
CA SER A 13 -2.01 4.25 9.28
C SER A 13 -1.48 4.81 7.96
N TYR A 14 -1.37 6.14 7.87
CA TYR A 14 -0.88 6.84 6.67
C TYR A 14 0.60 6.58 6.39
N VAL A 15 1.42 6.28 7.40
CA VAL A 15 2.82 5.89 7.22
C VAL A 15 2.97 4.40 6.97
N LEU A 16 2.22 3.55 7.69
CA LEU A 16 2.35 2.10 7.60
C LEU A 16 1.95 1.55 6.23
N GLY A 17 0.86 2.07 5.63
CA GLY A 17 0.37 1.61 4.32
C GLY A 17 1.43 1.70 3.22
N PRO A 18 1.96 2.91 2.90
CA PRO A 18 3.00 3.12 1.91
C PRO A 18 4.29 2.33 2.18
N LEU A 19 4.69 2.18 3.46
CA LEU A 19 5.85 1.36 3.84
C LEU A 19 5.67 -0.11 3.48
N LEU A 20 4.50 -0.68 3.79
CA LEU A 20 4.20 -2.07 3.49
C LEU A 20 4.09 -2.30 1.97
N LEU A 21 3.46 -1.39 1.23
CA LEU A 21 3.37 -1.43 -0.24
C LEU A 21 4.76 -1.42 -0.88
N THR A 22 5.61 -0.48 -0.45
CA THR A 22 7.01 -0.37 -0.92
C THR A 22 7.81 -1.62 -0.59
N SER A 23 7.69 -2.12 0.65
CA SER A 23 8.37 -3.35 1.10
C SER A 23 7.94 -4.57 0.29
N MET A 24 6.65 -4.69 -0.04
CA MET A 24 6.15 -5.76 -0.89
C MET A 24 6.71 -5.68 -2.32
N ALA A 25 6.83 -4.48 -2.90
CA ALA A 25 7.42 -4.27 -4.22
C ALA A 25 8.92 -4.63 -4.23
N LEU A 26 9.67 -4.15 -3.25
CA LEU A 26 11.11 -4.44 -3.09
C LEU A 26 11.37 -5.93 -2.85
N ASN A 27 10.58 -6.59 -2.01
CA ASN A 27 10.72 -8.03 -1.77
C ASN A 27 10.56 -8.84 -3.07
N ARG A 28 9.60 -8.47 -3.92
CA ARG A 28 9.42 -9.11 -5.24
C ARG A 28 10.61 -8.85 -6.15
N PHE A 29 11.09 -7.60 -6.20
CA PHE A 29 12.24 -7.20 -7.01
C PHE A 29 13.50 -7.97 -6.62
N VAL A 30 13.85 -7.98 -5.33
CA VAL A 30 15.05 -8.67 -4.81
C VAL A 30 14.97 -10.17 -5.07
N ALA A 31 13.82 -10.79 -4.80
CA ALA A 31 13.63 -12.23 -5.00
C ALA A 31 13.78 -12.66 -6.47
N LEU A 32 13.48 -11.78 -7.42
CA LEU A 32 13.58 -12.06 -8.86
C LEU A 32 14.92 -11.65 -9.46
N CYS A 33 15.50 -10.52 -9.02
CA CYS A 33 16.78 -10.02 -9.53
C CYS A 33 17.98 -10.75 -8.95
N PHE A 34 17.88 -11.17 -7.69
CA PHE A 34 18.98 -11.78 -6.96
C PHE A 34 18.57 -13.14 -6.34
N PRO A 35 18.30 -14.16 -7.17
CA PRO A 35 17.86 -15.47 -6.71
C PRO A 35 18.89 -16.17 -5.80
N VAL A 36 20.17 -15.79 -5.90
CA VAL A 36 21.28 -16.32 -5.08
C VAL A 36 21.08 -16.04 -3.58
N PHE A 37 20.53 -14.88 -3.20
CA PHE A 37 20.26 -14.55 -1.79
C PHE A 37 19.15 -15.43 -1.18
N LYS A 38 18.27 -16.01 -2.01
CA LYS A 38 17.21 -16.92 -1.56
C LYS A 38 17.72 -18.35 -1.33
N SER A 39 18.83 -18.73 -1.97
CA SER A 39 19.43 -20.08 -1.90
C SER A 39 20.29 -20.28 -0.64
N SER A 40 20.73 -19.22 0.01
CA SER A 40 21.64 -19.31 1.16
C SER A 40 20.87 -19.54 2.46
N ASN A 41 20.35 -20.77 2.65
CA ASN A 41 20.09 -21.44 3.94
C ASN A 41 19.67 -20.59 5.17
N SER A 42 18.92 -19.51 4.97
CA SER A 42 18.62 -18.55 6.03
C SER A 42 17.28 -18.92 6.68
N LYS A 43 17.33 -19.49 7.88
CA LYS A 43 16.16 -19.66 8.77
C LYS A 43 15.59 -18.32 9.27
N LEU A 44 16.20 -17.19 8.88
CA LEU A 44 15.80 -15.85 9.28
C LEU A 44 14.53 -15.41 8.52
N PRO A 45 13.44 -15.06 9.22
CA PRO A 45 12.22 -14.56 8.59
C PRO A 45 12.38 -13.08 8.21
N VAL A 46 13.18 -12.81 7.17
CA VAL A 46 13.52 -11.45 6.69
C VAL A 46 12.27 -10.59 6.50
N THR A 47 11.20 -11.13 5.92
CA THR A 47 9.93 -10.41 5.73
C THR A 47 9.29 -9.99 7.06
N SER A 48 9.31 -10.87 8.07
CA SER A 48 8.74 -10.56 9.39
C SER A 48 9.52 -9.45 10.09
N ILE A 49 10.86 -9.47 9.97
CA ILE A 49 11.72 -8.41 10.49
C ILE A 49 11.38 -7.06 9.82
N TRP A 50 11.22 -7.04 8.50
CA TRP A 50 10.83 -5.82 7.77
C TRP A 50 9.47 -5.28 8.16
N ILE A 51 8.47 -6.15 8.38
CA ILE A 51 7.15 -5.74 8.87
C ILE A 51 7.27 -5.07 10.24
N ILE A 52 8.05 -5.66 11.15
CA ILE A 52 8.30 -5.07 12.48
C ILE A 52 8.96 -3.70 12.35
N VAL A 53 9.96 -3.56 11.49
CA VAL A 53 10.61 -2.26 11.22
C VAL A 53 9.60 -1.24 10.71
N CYS A 54 8.72 -1.60 9.77
CA CYS A 54 7.69 -0.69 9.26
C CYS A 54 6.74 -0.23 10.37
N ILE A 55 6.30 -1.15 11.23
CA ILE A 55 5.42 -0.84 12.38
C ILE A 55 6.13 0.08 13.36
N ILE A 56 7.41 -0.18 13.69
CA ILE A 56 8.18 0.66 14.60
C ILE A 56 8.34 2.06 14.01
N THR A 57 8.70 2.19 12.72
CA THR A 57 8.83 3.49 12.06
C THR A 57 7.51 4.26 12.08
N ALA A 58 6.39 3.62 11.76
CA ALA A 58 5.07 4.25 11.81
C ALA A 58 4.69 4.66 13.25
N ALA A 59 5.04 3.85 14.25
CA ALA A 59 4.79 4.17 15.65
C ALA A 59 5.66 5.34 16.14
N CYS A 60 6.94 5.39 15.75
CA CYS A 60 7.82 6.51 16.04
C CYS A 60 7.29 7.81 15.45
N TYR A 61 6.77 7.77 14.22
CA TYR A 61 6.14 8.92 13.58
C TYR A 61 4.90 9.40 14.35
N ALA A 62 3.99 8.47 14.69
CA ALA A 62 2.79 8.81 15.47
C ALA A 62 3.13 9.36 16.88
N VAL A 63 4.19 8.87 17.52
CA VAL A 63 4.66 9.40 18.82
C VAL A 63 5.26 10.80 18.68
N ALA A 64 5.92 11.11 17.55
CA ALA A 64 6.50 12.42 17.30
C ALA A 64 5.44 13.53 17.21
N GLY A 65 4.21 13.20 16.82
CA GLY A 65 3.06 14.11 16.79
C GLY A 65 2.25 14.20 18.10
N LEU A 66 2.69 13.55 19.19
CA LEU A 66 2.03 13.68 20.51
C LEU A 66 2.28 15.01 21.27
N PRO A 67 3.40 15.73 21.09
CA PRO A 67 3.59 17.04 21.71
C PRO A 67 2.56 18.07 21.24
N GLU A 68 2.29 19.07 22.09
CA GLU A 68 1.42 20.21 21.76
C GLU A 68 1.95 20.95 20.52
N ASP A 69 1.03 21.43 19.68
CA ASP A 69 1.22 22.16 18.42
C ASP A 69 1.86 21.34 17.27
N CYS A 70 2.13 20.06 17.47
CA CYS A 70 2.67 19.15 16.45
C CYS A 70 1.61 18.24 15.84
N GLY A 71 0.54 17.95 16.57
CA GLY A 71 -0.28 16.78 16.29
C GLY A 71 -1.58 17.00 15.53
N TYR A 72 -2.34 15.91 15.49
CA TYR A 72 -3.75 15.90 15.11
C TYR A 72 -4.61 15.82 16.35
N MET A 73 -5.71 16.55 16.36
CA MET A 73 -6.77 16.40 17.34
C MET A 73 -8.01 15.85 16.66
N PHE A 74 -8.56 14.77 17.22
CA PHE A 74 -9.85 14.25 16.80
C PHE A 74 -10.96 14.89 17.63
N LEU A 75 -11.88 15.62 16.99
CA LEU A 75 -13.07 16.19 17.61
C LEU A 75 -14.22 15.17 17.48
N PRO A 76 -14.61 14.46 18.56
CA PRO A 76 -15.61 13.41 18.48
C PRO A 76 -17.03 13.95 18.23
N GLU A 77 -17.32 15.19 18.62
CA GLU A 77 -18.63 15.82 18.43
C GLU A 77 -18.93 16.09 16.95
N GLU A 78 -17.90 16.50 16.21
CA GLU A 78 -17.98 16.79 14.77
C GLU A 78 -17.38 15.65 13.91
N MET A 79 -16.92 14.57 14.56
CA MET A 79 -16.18 13.45 13.94
C MET A 79 -15.02 13.90 13.04
N LEU A 80 -14.46 15.07 13.32
CA LEU A 80 -13.50 15.77 12.46
C LEU A 80 -12.07 15.61 12.98
N TRP A 81 -11.15 15.55 12.03
CA TRP A 81 -9.72 15.61 12.27
C TRP A 81 -9.24 17.02 12.00
N ILE A 82 -8.75 17.70 13.04
CA ILE A 82 -8.20 19.05 12.92
C ILE A 82 -6.70 19.02 13.23
N SER A 83 -5.94 19.80 12.49
CA SER A 83 -4.53 20.08 12.79
C SER A 83 -4.45 21.06 13.96
N GLU A 84 -3.52 20.85 14.87
CA GLU A 84 -3.20 21.89 15.85
C GLU A 84 -2.56 23.10 15.15
N GLU A 85 -2.88 24.32 15.61
CA GLU A 85 -2.36 25.56 15.01
C GLU A 85 -0.89 25.75 15.39
N GLY A 86 0.01 25.13 14.61
CA GLY A 86 1.43 25.18 14.89
C GLY A 86 2.31 24.90 13.66
N LYS A 87 3.50 25.51 13.63
CA LYS A 87 4.50 25.24 12.60
C LYS A 87 4.94 23.78 12.55
N CYS A 88 4.87 23.08 13.69
CA CYS A 88 5.23 21.67 13.76
C CYS A 88 4.21 20.80 13.03
N SER A 89 2.90 21.06 13.21
CA SER A 89 1.84 20.38 12.48
C SER A 89 2.00 20.54 10.96
N GLU A 90 2.26 21.75 10.46
CA GLU A 90 2.50 21.99 9.01
C GLU A 90 3.67 21.16 8.47
N ILE A 91 4.79 21.11 9.20
CA ILE A 91 5.96 20.31 8.82
C ILE A 91 5.62 18.81 8.81
N GLU A 92 4.81 18.34 9.77
CA GLU A 92 4.39 16.93 9.82
C GLU A 92 3.55 16.56 8.59
N TYR A 93 2.61 17.41 8.15
CA TYR A 93 1.85 17.16 6.91
C TYR A 93 2.73 17.13 5.66
N ASP A 94 3.68 18.07 5.55
CA ASP A 94 4.61 18.10 4.42
C ASP A 94 5.49 16.86 4.39
N ILE A 95 6.04 16.45 5.54
CA ILE A 95 6.82 15.21 5.67
C ILE A 95 5.98 14.01 5.25
N LEU A 96 4.74 13.91 5.72
CA LEU A 96 3.84 12.82 5.36
C LEU A 96 3.59 12.78 3.85
N LEU A 97 3.27 13.92 3.24
CA LEU A 97 3.03 14.04 1.81
C LEU A 97 4.26 13.59 1.00
N TYR A 98 5.44 14.17 1.28
CA TYR A 98 6.68 13.81 0.60
C TYR A 98 7.04 12.34 0.80
N PHE A 99 6.80 11.81 2.00
CA PHE A 99 7.04 10.40 2.32
C PHE A 99 6.18 9.48 1.45
N VAL A 100 4.86 9.74 1.34
CA VAL A 100 3.96 8.97 0.48
C VAL A 100 4.43 9.00 -0.98
N PHE A 101 4.81 10.17 -1.49
CA PHE A 101 5.32 10.31 -2.86
C PHE A 101 6.62 9.52 -3.08
N VAL A 102 7.58 9.63 -2.16
CA VAL A 102 8.85 8.89 -2.25
C VAL A 102 8.61 7.38 -2.24
N CYS A 103 7.76 6.89 -1.33
CA CYS A 103 7.34 5.49 -1.29
C CYS A 103 6.71 5.05 -2.61
N SER A 104 5.79 5.85 -3.17
CA SER A 104 5.15 5.58 -4.45
C SER A 104 6.15 5.50 -5.61
N ILE A 105 7.13 6.41 -5.68
CA ILE A 105 8.18 6.38 -6.70
C ILE A 105 9.02 5.11 -6.58
N ILE A 106 9.46 4.76 -5.36
CA ILE A 106 10.27 3.56 -5.12
C ILE A 106 9.47 2.29 -5.47
N SER A 107 8.23 2.18 -5.00
CA SER A 107 7.32 1.05 -5.28
C SER A 107 7.12 0.87 -6.79
N ASN A 108 6.72 1.93 -7.50
CA ASN A 108 6.47 1.88 -8.93
C ASN A 108 7.73 1.55 -9.73
N THR A 109 8.89 2.10 -9.34
CA THR A 109 10.18 1.78 -9.98
C THR A 109 10.54 0.31 -9.78
N ALA A 110 10.43 -0.21 -8.55
CA ALA A 110 10.71 -1.62 -8.26
C ALA A 110 9.77 -2.56 -9.01
N ASN A 111 8.48 -2.21 -9.10
CA ASN A 111 7.50 -2.94 -9.88
C ASN A 111 7.81 -2.89 -11.39
N LEU A 112 8.23 -1.75 -11.94
CA LEU A 112 8.60 -1.62 -13.34
C LEU A 112 9.86 -2.44 -13.68
N LEU A 113 10.89 -2.39 -12.82
CA LEU A 113 12.10 -3.21 -13.01
C LEU A 113 11.78 -4.70 -12.93
N THR A 114 10.92 -5.08 -11.98
CA THR A 114 10.39 -6.46 -11.89
C THR A 114 9.64 -6.85 -13.17
N ALA A 115 8.90 -5.91 -13.77
CA ALA A 115 8.23 -6.09 -15.06
C ALA A 115 9.23 -6.38 -16.17
N GLY A 116 10.21 -5.49 -16.31
CA GLY A 116 11.25 -5.59 -17.33
C GLY A 116 11.94 -6.94 -17.23
N LYS A 117 12.44 -7.30 -16.04
CA LYS A 117 13.13 -8.57 -15.85
C LYS A 117 12.27 -9.78 -16.23
N LEU A 118 11.00 -9.82 -15.83
CA LEU A 118 10.09 -10.92 -16.17
C LEU A 118 9.72 -10.98 -17.66
N LEU A 119 9.74 -9.87 -18.37
CA LEU A 119 9.44 -9.81 -19.80
C LEU A 119 10.66 -10.16 -20.66
N PHE A 120 11.87 -9.81 -20.21
CA PHE A 120 13.12 -10.00 -20.95
C PHE A 120 13.86 -11.31 -20.61
N ASP A 121 13.71 -11.85 -19.39
CA ASP A 121 14.30 -13.15 -19.05
C ASP A 121 13.56 -14.26 -19.83
N LYS A 122 14.19 -14.74 -20.90
CA LYS A 122 13.76 -15.93 -21.62
C LYS A 122 13.95 -17.14 -20.71
N VAL A 123 12.86 -17.64 -20.15
CA VAL A 123 12.89 -18.92 -19.43
C VAL A 123 12.89 -20.05 -20.47
N ALA A 124 14.07 -20.58 -20.78
CA ALA A 124 14.19 -21.78 -21.60
C ALA A 124 13.45 -22.95 -20.91
N GLY A 125 12.60 -23.67 -21.64
CA GLY A 125 11.88 -24.84 -21.14
C GLY A 125 10.44 -24.60 -20.62
N ILE A 126 9.91 -23.37 -20.66
CA ILE A 126 8.50 -23.10 -20.31
C ILE A 126 7.61 -23.13 -21.55
N SER A 127 6.45 -23.78 -21.45
CA SER A 127 5.41 -23.78 -22.48
C SER A 127 4.94 -22.35 -22.81
N ASN A 128 4.70 -22.07 -24.09
CA ASN A 128 4.17 -20.78 -24.56
C ASN A 128 2.85 -20.39 -23.84
N THR A 129 2.06 -21.37 -23.42
CA THR A 129 0.81 -21.15 -22.68
C THR A 129 1.08 -20.66 -21.25
N ASP A 130 2.05 -21.25 -20.55
CA ASP A 130 2.43 -20.87 -19.19
C ASP A 130 3.13 -19.51 -19.17
N ALA A 131 3.95 -19.22 -20.17
CA ALA A 131 4.55 -17.90 -20.35
C ALA A 131 3.48 -16.80 -20.54
N LYS A 132 2.47 -17.05 -21.37
CA LYS A 132 1.33 -16.12 -21.56
C LYS A 132 0.50 -15.94 -20.28
N LEU A 133 0.23 -17.01 -19.53
CA LEU A 133 -0.51 -16.93 -18.28
C LEU A 133 0.26 -16.12 -17.22
N ARG A 134 1.57 -16.39 -17.09
CA ARG A 134 2.46 -15.64 -16.20
C ARG A 134 2.50 -14.15 -16.53
N ARG A 135 2.60 -13.80 -17.83
CA ARG A 135 2.53 -12.41 -18.29
C ARG A 135 1.19 -11.75 -17.98
N ARG A 136 0.07 -12.46 -18.13
CA ARG A 136 -1.26 -11.92 -17.83
C ARG A 136 -1.47 -11.67 -16.33
N THR A 137 -1.07 -12.63 -15.49
CA THR A 137 -1.08 -12.47 -14.02
C THR A 137 -0.16 -11.33 -13.59
N TYR A 138 0.97 -11.18 -14.26
CA TYR A 138 1.90 -10.09 -14.02
C TYR A 138 1.29 -8.72 -14.33
N ILE A 139 0.73 -8.52 -15.53
CA ILE A 139 0.08 -7.26 -15.91
C ILE A 139 -1.01 -6.90 -14.90
N LYS A 140 -1.83 -7.86 -14.47
CA LYS A 140 -2.83 -7.64 -13.43
C LYS A 140 -2.23 -7.13 -12.12
N ARG A 141 -1.13 -7.75 -11.66
CA ARG A 141 -0.45 -7.35 -10.43
C ARG A 141 0.20 -5.96 -10.54
N LEU A 142 0.76 -5.64 -11.71
CA LEU A 142 1.32 -4.30 -11.98
C LEU A 142 0.21 -3.24 -11.98
N SER A 143 -0.90 -3.49 -12.68
CA SER A 143 -2.07 -2.61 -12.66
C SER A 143 -2.63 -2.42 -11.27
N GLN A 144 -2.71 -3.50 -10.47
CA GLN A 144 -3.12 -3.42 -9.08
C GLN A 144 -2.21 -2.45 -8.28
N CYS A 145 -0.89 -2.67 -8.30
CA CYS A 145 0.05 -1.83 -7.57
C CYS A 145 -0.03 -0.36 -7.99
N PHE A 146 -0.08 -0.09 -9.30
CA PHE A 146 -0.18 1.28 -9.80
C PHE A 146 -1.46 1.99 -9.34
N ILE A 147 -2.60 1.30 -9.38
CA ILE A 147 -3.88 1.87 -8.92
C ILE A 147 -3.84 2.11 -7.41
N GLN A 148 -3.34 1.16 -6.61
CA GLN A 148 -3.23 1.31 -5.16
C GLN A 148 -2.29 2.46 -4.76
N ASP A 149 -1.12 2.56 -5.38
CA ASP A 149 -0.16 3.66 -5.14
C ASP A 149 -0.75 5.03 -5.55
N SER A 150 -1.55 5.06 -6.63
CA SER A 150 -2.27 6.27 -7.05
C SER A 150 -3.37 6.66 -6.05
N LEU A 151 -4.14 5.70 -5.54
CA LEU A 151 -5.18 5.94 -4.53
C LEU A 151 -4.58 6.52 -3.25
N HIS A 152 -3.50 5.94 -2.74
CA HIS A 152 -2.80 6.45 -1.55
C HIS A 152 -2.23 7.87 -1.77
N SER A 153 -1.73 8.17 -2.97
CA SER A 153 -1.21 9.50 -3.29
C SER A 153 -2.36 10.53 -3.34
N ILE A 154 -3.49 10.18 -3.97
CA ILE A 154 -4.67 11.05 -4.03
C ILE A 154 -5.26 11.27 -2.64
N ASP A 155 -5.34 10.23 -1.81
CA ASP A 155 -5.82 10.32 -0.43
C ASP A 155 -4.94 11.25 0.42
N SER A 156 -3.61 11.14 0.30
CA SER A 156 -2.66 12.03 0.98
C SER A 156 -2.78 13.50 0.51
N ILE A 157 -2.95 13.74 -0.79
CA ILE A 157 -3.20 15.09 -1.35
C ILE A 157 -4.52 15.64 -0.80
N ASN A 158 -5.61 14.87 -0.88
CA ASN A 158 -6.92 15.30 -0.38
C ASN A 158 -6.83 15.67 1.10
N THR A 159 -6.26 14.80 1.93
CA THR A 159 -6.05 15.08 3.37
C THR A 159 -5.20 16.32 3.63
N THR A 160 -4.22 16.63 2.76
CA THR A 160 -3.35 17.82 2.90
C THR A 160 -3.98 19.11 2.40
N TYR A 161 -4.90 19.08 1.43
CA TYR A 161 -5.48 20.29 0.84
C TYR A 161 -6.95 20.52 1.20
N THR A 162 -7.68 19.52 1.67
CA THR A 162 -9.10 19.66 2.03
C THR A 162 -9.32 20.68 3.15
N TYR A 163 -8.39 20.80 4.11
CA TYR A 163 -8.49 21.82 5.17
C TYR A 163 -8.31 23.25 4.64
N LYS A 164 -7.71 23.45 3.46
CA LYS A 164 -7.49 24.77 2.83
C LYS A 164 -8.62 25.24 1.92
N LEU A 165 -9.55 24.36 1.55
CA LEU A 165 -10.57 24.65 0.53
C LEU A 165 -11.72 25.51 1.04
N ASP A 166 -12.12 25.36 2.31
CA ASP A 166 -13.14 26.20 2.94
C ASP A 166 -12.93 26.23 4.45
N GLU A 167 -12.16 27.20 4.95
CA GLU A 167 -11.91 27.42 6.39
C GLU A 167 -13.21 27.70 7.18
N SER A 168 -14.28 28.11 6.51
CA SER A 168 -15.52 28.57 7.16
C SER A 168 -16.57 27.49 7.39
N SER A 169 -16.49 26.36 6.68
CA SER A 169 -17.52 25.30 6.70
C SER A 169 -16.99 23.96 7.22
N LEU A 170 -16.90 23.81 8.55
CA LEU A 170 -16.47 22.57 9.22
C LEU A 170 -17.24 21.32 8.76
N TRP A 171 -18.56 21.43 8.54
CA TRP A 171 -19.39 20.34 8.03
C TRP A 171 -18.99 19.85 6.63
N PHE A 172 -18.55 20.77 5.76
CA PHE A 172 -18.09 20.42 4.41
C PHE A 172 -16.74 19.69 4.47
N GLN A 173 -15.81 20.18 5.30
CA GLN A 173 -14.53 19.52 5.53
C GLN A 173 -14.72 18.10 6.10
N PHE A 174 -15.61 17.95 7.09
CA PHE A 174 -15.92 16.66 7.69
C PHE A 174 -16.44 15.63 6.67
N ILE A 175 -17.42 16.02 5.84
CA ILE A 175 -17.97 15.14 4.81
C ILE A 175 -16.90 14.79 3.78
N CYS A 176 -16.16 15.77 3.28
CA CYS A 176 -15.12 15.53 2.27
C CYS A 176 -14.00 14.63 2.80
N PHE A 177 -13.54 14.84 4.03
CA PHE A 177 -12.47 14.06 4.65
C PHE A 177 -12.92 12.62 4.93
N SER A 178 -14.06 12.46 5.62
CA SER A 178 -14.58 11.14 5.99
C SER A 178 -15.00 10.32 4.77
N LEU A 179 -15.65 10.95 3.80
CA LEU A 179 -16.04 10.29 2.56
C LEU A 179 -14.81 9.91 1.74
N SER A 180 -13.82 10.79 1.61
CA SER A 180 -12.57 10.47 0.91
C SER A 180 -11.88 9.29 1.58
N PHE A 181 -11.66 9.33 2.89
CA PHE A 181 -10.97 8.27 3.62
C PHE A 181 -11.66 6.91 3.48
N VAL A 182 -12.97 6.84 3.71
CA VAL A 182 -13.74 5.59 3.61
C VAL A 182 -13.76 5.07 2.17
N VAL A 183 -13.98 5.95 1.19
CA VAL A 183 -14.02 5.58 -0.23
C VAL A 183 -12.64 5.10 -0.70
N MET A 184 -11.55 5.76 -0.31
CA MET A 184 -10.20 5.36 -0.71
C MET A 184 -9.83 3.98 -0.18
N HIS A 185 -10.11 3.70 1.10
CA HIS A 185 -9.90 2.37 1.66
C HIS A 185 -10.81 1.29 1.05
N MET A 186 -12.08 1.64 0.76
CA MET A 186 -12.98 0.74 0.05
C MET A 186 -12.46 0.44 -1.37
N LEU A 187 -11.97 1.45 -2.09
CA LEU A 187 -11.42 1.31 -3.43
C LEU A 187 -10.14 0.46 -3.41
N ASP A 188 -9.27 0.64 -2.43
CA ASP A 188 -8.07 -0.21 -2.26
C ASP A 188 -8.46 -1.69 -2.09
N GLY A 189 -9.40 -1.99 -1.19
CA GLY A 189 -9.94 -3.34 -1.01
C GLY A 189 -10.62 -3.90 -2.26
N PHE A 190 -11.35 -3.06 -3.00
CA PHE A 190 -11.99 -3.41 -4.26
C PHE A 190 -10.97 -3.74 -5.35
N VAL A 191 -9.90 -2.95 -5.47
CA VAL A 191 -8.78 -3.21 -6.39
C VAL A 191 -8.14 -4.56 -6.07
N MET A 192 -7.91 -4.86 -4.79
CA MET A 192 -7.42 -6.18 -4.37
C MET A 192 -8.38 -7.32 -4.76
N PHE A 193 -9.69 -7.13 -4.56
CA PHE A 193 -10.71 -8.13 -4.93
C PHE A 193 -10.78 -8.39 -6.45
N PHE A 194 -10.65 -7.35 -7.27
CA PHE A 194 -10.71 -7.47 -8.73
C PHE A 194 -9.46 -8.11 -9.34
N PHE A 195 -8.28 -7.70 -8.88
CA PHE A 195 -7.01 -8.11 -9.50
C PHE A 195 -6.41 -9.37 -8.86
N HIS A 196 -6.70 -9.66 -7.59
CA HIS A 196 -6.12 -10.78 -6.85
C HIS A 196 -7.05 -11.99 -6.78
N THR A 197 -6.83 -12.97 -7.66
CA THR A 197 -7.61 -14.23 -7.71
C THR A 197 -7.53 -15.09 -6.44
N ALA A 198 -6.61 -14.80 -5.50
CA ALA A 198 -6.58 -15.45 -4.20
C ALA A 198 -7.63 -14.92 -3.21
N VAL A 199 -8.06 -13.67 -3.37
CA VAL A 199 -9.08 -13.02 -2.54
C VAL A 199 -10.49 -13.28 -3.08
N GLN A 200 -10.58 -13.66 -4.36
CA GLN A 200 -11.85 -14.02 -4.98
C GLN A 200 -12.42 -15.30 -4.34
N PRO A 201 -13.66 -15.27 -3.85
CA PRO A 201 -14.31 -16.44 -3.28
C PRO A 201 -14.50 -17.54 -4.33
N MET A 202 -14.53 -18.80 -3.89
CA MET A 202 -14.39 -19.98 -4.76
C MET A 202 -15.43 -20.07 -5.89
N TRP A 203 -16.64 -19.54 -5.68
CA TRP A 203 -17.71 -19.43 -6.67
C TRP A 203 -17.44 -18.45 -7.83
N LEU A 204 -16.52 -17.50 -7.67
CA LEU A 204 -16.11 -16.52 -8.69
C LEU A 204 -14.77 -16.89 -9.33
N ARG A 205 -14.01 -17.82 -8.72
CA ARG A 205 -12.84 -18.44 -9.35
C ARG A 205 -13.30 -19.29 -10.52
N LYS A 206 -13.36 -18.65 -11.69
CA LYS A 206 -13.57 -19.33 -12.98
C LYS A 206 -12.71 -20.61 -13.01
N GLN A 207 -13.34 -21.72 -13.35
CA GLN A 207 -12.91 -23.13 -13.37
C GLN A 207 -11.56 -23.49 -14.06
N SER A 208 -10.63 -22.54 -14.24
CA SER A 208 -9.35 -22.77 -14.92
C SER A 208 -8.31 -23.47 -14.04
N SER A 209 -8.45 -23.44 -12.71
CA SER A 209 -7.46 -24.04 -11.79
C SER A 209 -7.63 -25.57 -11.62
N VAL A 210 -8.85 -26.09 -11.83
CA VAL A 210 -9.10 -27.55 -11.74
C VAL A 210 -8.49 -28.28 -12.94
N LYS A 211 -8.43 -27.65 -14.13
CA LYS A 211 -7.77 -28.26 -15.30
C LYS A 211 -6.24 -28.39 -15.14
N ILE A 212 -5.59 -27.50 -14.40
CA ILE A 212 -4.13 -27.52 -14.17
C ILE A 212 -3.76 -28.66 -13.20
N MET A 213 -4.55 -28.88 -12.15
CA MET A 213 -4.28 -29.96 -11.18
C MET A 213 -4.57 -31.35 -11.76
N VAL A 214 -5.61 -31.49 -12.59
CA VAL A 214 -5.92 -32.75 -13.29
C VAL A 214 -4.92 -33.09 -14.39
N SER A 215 -4.24 -32.09 -14.99
CA SER A 215 -3.19 -32.35 -15.98
C SER A 215 -1.85 -32.73 -15.35
N ALA A 216 -1.53 -32.20 -14.17
CA ALA A 216 -0.32 -32.57 -13.41
C ALA A 216 -0.44 -33.98 -12.80
N ALA A 217 -1.62 -34.35 -12.32
CA ALA A 217 -1.89 -35.67 -11.76
C ALA A 217 -2.02 -36.80 -12.82
N ARG A 218 -1.96 -36.47 -14.11
CA ARG A 218 -2.03 -37.44 -15.21
C ARG A 218 -0.64 -37.74 -15.83
N ILE A 219 0.41 -37.12 -15.31
CA ILE A 219 1.81 -37.27 -15.75
C ILE A 219 2.68 -37.94 -14.65
N THR A 220 2.08 -38.24 -13.49
CA THR A 220 2.62 -39.17 -12.48
C THR A 220 1.88 -40.48 -12.55
#